data_AF-D1AK53-F1
#
_entry.id   AF-D1AK53-F1
#
_cell.length_a   1.000
_cell.length_b   1.000
_cell.length_c   1.000
_cell.angle_alpha   90.00
_cell.angle_beta   90.00
_cell.angle_gamma   90.00
#
_symmetry.space_group_name_H-M   'P 1'
#
loop_
_entity.id
_entity.type
_entity.pdbx_description
1 polymer ?
#
loop_
_entity_poly.entity_id
_entity_poly.type
_entity_poly.pdbx_seq_one_letter_code
_entity_poly.pdbx_strand_id
1 'polypeptide(L)'
;MKKFIILAMLILSINISAKSNSKTGNSIKENTKNITKTQSGNGSSFETAIKVKTVDEEYKYLSVNYPGSTVLGQALVYDDKGTPYDILTVQMPDGKTAKFYFDVTEVFKMYEEMFGL
;
A
#
# COMPACT_ATOMS: atom_id res chain seq x y z
N MET A 1 -4.00 -25.64 -16.29
CA MET A 1 -2.56 -25.33 -16.18
C MET A 1 -2.45 -24.00 -15.46
N LYS A 2 -2.03 -23.98 -14.20
CA LYS A 2 -1.92 -22.73 -13.43
C LYS A 2 -0.70 -21.97 -13.95
N LYS A 3 -0.92 -20.85 -14.64
CA LYS A 3 0.16 -19.99 -15.15
C LYS A 3 0.71 -19.22 -13.94
N PHE A 4 1.86 -19.62 -13.43
CA PHE A 4 2.57 -18.88 -12.39
C PHE A 4 3.36 -17.75 -13.05
N ILE A 5 2.73 -16.58 -13.19
CA ILE A 5 3.44 -15.35 -13.57
C ILE A 5 4.08 -14.81 -12.28
N ILE A 6 5.35 -15.14 -12.06
CA ILE A 6 6.15 -14.51 -11.01
C ILE A 6 6.61 -13.16 -11.57
N LEU A 7 5.84 -12.11 -11.29
CA LEU A 7 6.22 -10.74 -11.61
C LEU A 7 7.01 -10.15 -10.44
N ALA A 8 8.30 -10.49 -10.37
CA ALA A 8 9.23 -9.80 -9.48
C ALA A 8 9.58 -8.43 -10.10
N MET A 9 8.86 -7.37 -9.71
CA MET A 9 9.25 -6.01 -10.09
C MET A 9 10.47 -5.58 -9.26
N LEU A 10 11.60 -5.48 -9.96
CA LEU A 10 12.89 -5.03 -9.47
C LEU A 10 12.79 -3.59 -8.94
N ILE A 11 13.13 -3.38 -7.66
CA ILE A 11 13.12 -2.07 -7.01
C ILE A 11 14.22 -1.20 -7.63
N LEU A 12 13.84 -0.15 -8.36
CA LEU A 12 14.78 0.90 -8.77
C LEU A 12 15.03 1.79 -7.55
N SER A 13 16.15 1.54 -6.86
CA SER A 13 16.60 2.35 -5.73
C SER A 13 16.96 3.76 -6.17
N ILE A 14 16.03 4.70 -6.03
CA ILE A 14 16.29 6.13 -6.19
C ILE A 14 16.64 6.71 -4.81
N ASN A 15 17.93 6.94 -4.58
CA ASN A 15 18.41 7.74 -3.45
C ASN A 15 18.13 9.22 -3.73
N ILE A 16 16.99 9.76 -3.25
CA ILE A 16 16.78 11.21 -3.20
C ILE A 16 17.04 11.69 -1.77
N SER A 17 18.23 12.25 -1.57
CA SER A 17 18.49 13.18 -0.47
C SER A 17 17.96 14.56 -0.88
N ALA A 18 16.93 15.06 -0.20
CA ALA A 18 16.55 16.47 -0.27
C ALA A 18 16.14 16.98 1.11
N LYS A 19 17.05 17.73 1.75
CA LYS A 19 16.73 18.63 2.86
C LYS A 19 16.24 19.95 2.28
N SER A 20 15.00 20.33 2.55
CA SER A 20 14.51 21.70 2.38
C SER A 20 13.48 22.03 3.45
N ASN A 21 13.73 23.13 4.14
CA ASN A 21 12.88 23.73 5.15
C ASN A 21 12.25 24.99 4.51
N SER A 22 10.92 25.04 4.38
CA SER A 22 10.21 26.30 4.29
C SER A 22 8.75 26.15 4.68
N LYS A 23 8.38 26.78 5.80
CA LYS A 23 7.01 27.22 6.09
C LYS A 23 6.55 28.14 4.98
N THR A 24 5.33 27.94 4.48
CA THR A 24 4.35 29.00 4.20
C THR A 24 3.01 28.31 3.97
N GLY A 25 2.03 28.64 4.82
CA GLY A 25 0.67 28.18 4.67
C GLY A 25 -0.05 28.96 3.58
N ASN A 26 -0.88 28.27 2.81
CA ASN A 26 -2.11 28.86 2.30
C ASN A 26 -3.16 27.75 2.15
N SER A 27 -4.27 27.91 2.86
CA SER A 27 -5.36 26.95 2.96
C SER A 27 -6.22 27.02 1.70
N ILE A 28 -5.98 26.12 0.75
CA ILE A 28 -6.97 25.80 -0.29
C ILE A 28 -7.83 24.67 0.27
N LYS A 29 -9.11 25.00 0.52
CA LYS A 29 -10.17 24.04 0.85
C LYS A 29 -10.38 23.13 -0.35
N GLU A 30 -9.65 22.02 -0.38
CA GLU A 30 -9.97 20.92 -1.29
C GLU A 30 -11.26 20.24 -0.84
N ASN A 31 -12.13 20.11 -1.82
CA ASN A 31 -13.41 19.43 -1.81
C ASN A 31 -13.26 18.03 -1.18
N THR A 32 -13.72 17.88 0.06
CA THR A 32 -13.78 16.60 0.79
C THR A 32 -14.77 15.67 0.08
N LYS A 33 -14.31 15.09 -1.02
CA LYS A 33 -14.92 13.93 -1.65
C LYS A 33 -14.93 12.83 -0.59
N ASN A 34 -16.13 12.52 -0.10
CA ASN A 34 -16.44 11.47 0.86
C ASN A 34 -15.42 10.32 0.82
N ILE A 35 -14.48 10.31 1.76
CA ILE A 35 -13.67 9.12 2.03
C ILE A 35 -14.65 8.15 2.69
N THR A 36 -15.26 7.33 1.85
CA THR A 36 -16.15 6.25 2.27
C THR A 36 -15.34 5.35 3.20
N LYS A 37 -15.64 5.47 4.50
CA LYS A 37 -15.14 4.61 5.57
C LYS A 37 -15.48 3.16 5.26
N THR A 38 -14.60 2.50 4.53
CA THR A 38 -14.66 1.06 4.28
C THR A 38 -13.25 0.47 4.27
N GLN A 39 -12.39 0.91 5.18
CA GLN A 39 -11.17 0.15 5.48
C GLN A 39 -11.53 -0.86 6.55
N SER A 40 -11.86 -2.07 6.10
CA SER A 40 -12.00 -3.20 7.02
C SER A 40 -10.62 -3.56 7.56
N GLY A 41 -10.46 -3.53 8.88
CA GLY A 41 -9.29 -4.06 9.60
C GLY A 41 -8.10 -3.09 9.80
N ASN A 42 -7.20 -3.49 10.70
CA ASN A 42 -5.98 -2.76 11.08
C ASN A 42 -4.73 -3.23 10.30
N GLY A 43 -4.89 -4.15 9.35
CA GLY A 43 -3.82 -4.66 8.50
C GLY A 43 -2.84 -5.59 9.20
N SER A 44 -3.14 -6.15 10.38
CA SER A 44 -2.18 -7.02 11.10
C SER A 44 -2.21 -8.49 10.68
N SER A 45 -3.14 -8.88 9.80
CA SER A 45 -3.38 -10.26 9.36
C SER A 45 -4.16 -10.27 8.04
N PHE A 46 -4.33 -11.44 7.43
CA PHE A 46 -5.20 -11.60 6.25
C PHE A 46 -6.66 -11.28 6.56
N GLU A 47 -7.14 -11.66 7.74
CA GLU A 47 -8.52 -11.44 8.20
C GLU A 47 -8.81 -9.96 8.45
N THR A 48 -7.79 -9.22 8.88
CA THR A 48 -7.86 -7.78 9.15
C THR A 48 -7.18 -6.94 8.06
N ALA A 49 -6.97 -7.51 6.87
CA ALA A 49 -6.29 -6.83 5.77
C ALA A 49 -7.03 -5.57 5.32
N ILE A 50 -6.27 -4.50 5.10
CA ILE A 50 -6.80 -3.21 4.67
C ILE A 50 -7.15 -3.29 3.19
N LYS A 51 -8.41 -3.03 2.85
CA LYS A 51 -8.86 -3.02 1.46
C LYS A 51 -8.43 -1.73 0.76
N VAL A 52 -7.82 -1.87 -0.41
CA VAL A 52 -7.35 -0.77 -1.25
C VAL A 52 -7.81 -0.97 -2.69
N LYS A 53 -7.98 0.14 -3.41
CA LYS A 53 -8.37 0.17 -4.83
C LYS A 53 -7.21 0.54 -5.74
N THR A 54 -6.17 1.15 -5.19
CA THR A 54 -4.95 1.52 -5.92
C THR A 54 -3.72 1.27 -5.04
N VAL A 55 -2.56 1.09 -5.67
CA VAL A 55 -1.27 0.97 -4.95
C VAL A 55 -0.99 2.23 -4.12
N ASP A 56 -1.34 3.41 -4.64
CA ASP A 56 -1.16 4.68 -3.92
C ASP A 56 -1.91 4.71 -2.57
N GLU A 57 -3.06 4.03 -2.45
CA GLU A 57 -3.80 3.96 -1.20
C GLU A 57 -3.05 3.19 -0.10
N GLU A 58 -2.19 2.23 -0.45
CA GLU A 58 -1.37 1.47 0.51
C GLU A 58 -0.30 2.35 1.16
N TYR A 59 0.50 3.01 0.32
CA TYR A 59 1.55 3.92 0.76
C TYR A 59 0.96 5.13 1.47
N LYS A 60 -0.21 5.62 1.02
CA LYS A 60 -0.93 6.68 1.71
C LYS A 60 -1.43 6.23 3.08
N TYR A 61 -1.94 5.01 3.22
CA TYR A 61 -2.35 4.48 4.52
C TYR A 61 -1.18 4.47 5.50
N LEU A 62 -0.02 3.97 5.08
CA LEU A 62 1.17 3.92 5.94
C LEU A 62 1.68 5.30 6.33
N SER A 63 1.80 6.22 5.36
CA SER A 63 2.28 7.58 5.64
C SER A 63 1.38 8.38 6.60
N VAL A 64 0.05 8.17 6.51
CA VAL A 64 -0.92 8.84 7.39
C VAL A 64 -0.97 8.22 8.78
N ASN A 65 -1.01 6.89 8.89
CA ASN A 65 -1.20 6.20 10.17
C ASN A 65 0.11 5.95 10.93
N TYR A 66 1.23 5.85 10.22
CA TYR A 66 2.55 5.56 10.77
C TYR A 66 3.58 6.59 10.25
N PRO A 67 3.44 7.88 10.62
CA PRO A 67 4.34 8.92 10.16
C PRO A 67 5.78 8.63 10.63
N GLY A 68 6.75 8.84 9.72
CA GLY A 68 8.16 8.54 9.97
C GLY A 68 8.54 7.07 9.84
N SER A 69 7.59 6.19 9.49
CA SER A 69 7.90 4.82 9.12
C SER A 69 8.48 4.73 7.71
N THR A 70 9.21 3.65 7.43
CA THR A 70 9.83 3.37 6.13
C THR A 70 9.42 1.99 5.65
N VAL A 71 8.93 1.88 4.41
CA VAL A 71 8.66 0.58 3.78
C VAL A 71 10.01 -0.07 3.41
N LEU A 72 10.28 -1.24 3.99
CA LEU A 72 11.50 -2.02 3.74
C LEU A 72 11.35 -3.01 2.59
N GLY A 73 10.11 -3.47 2.32
CA GLY A 73 9.85 -4.42 1.26
C GLY A 73 8.38 -4.77 1.13
N GLN A 74 8.05 -5.42 0.02
CA GLN A 74 6.72 -5.85 -0.36
C GLN A 74 6.75 -7.31 -0.80
N ALA A 75 5.68 -8.06 -0.50
CA ALA A 75 5.46 -9.40 -1.01
C ALA A 75 4.00 -9.56 -1.45
N LEU A 76 3.79 -9.99 -2.69
CA LEU A 76 2.49 -10.41 -3.21
C LEU A 76 2.25 -11.87 -2.80
N VAL A 77 1.14 -12.12 -2.11
CA VAL A 77 0.74 -13.45 -1.62
C VAL A 77 -0.71 -13.71 -1.98
N TYR A 78 -1.06 -14.97 -2.21
CA TYR A 78 -2.43 -15.40 -2.43
C TYR A 78 -2.87 -16.28 -1.27
N ASP A 79 -4.09 -16.09 -0.76
CA ASP A 79 -4.67 -17.03 0.19
C ASP A 79 -5.09 -18.35 -0.51
N ASP A 80 -5.62 -19.30 0.27
CA ASP A 80 -6.08 -20.59 -0.26
C ASP A 80 -7.24 -20.46 -1.26
N LYS A 81 -7.94 -19.32 -1.26
CA LYS A 81 -9.05 -19.01 -2.18
C LYS A 81 -8.56 -18.29 -3.45
N GLY A 82 -7.28 -17.93 -3.52
CA GLY A 82 -6.69 -17.17 -4.62
C GLY A 82 -6.93 -15.67 -4.53
N THR A 83 -7.33 -15.14 -3.36
CA THR A 83 -7.42 -13.70 -3.14
C THR A 83 -6.00 -13.11 -3.02
N PRO A 84 -5.66 -12.07 -3.81
CA PRO A 84 -4.34 -11.45 -3.76
C PRO A 84 -4.22 -10.46 -2.60
N TYR A 85 -3.07 -10.50 -1.94
CA TYR A 85 -2.69 -9.61 -0.86
C TYR A 85 -1.28 -9.07 -1.07
N ASP A 86 -1.09 -7.77 -0.85
CA ASP A 86 0.24 -7.19 -0.70
C ASP A 86 0.59 -7.09 0.80
N ILE A 87 1.76 -7.63 1.16
CA ILE A 87 2.29 -7.58 2.51
C ILE A 87 3.48 -6.63 2.52
N LEU A 88 3.30 -5.45 3.14
CA LEU A 88 4.35 -4.47 3.31
C LEU A 88 5.08 -4.68 4.64
N THR A 89 6.40 -4.88 4.57
CA THR A 89 7.27 -4.90 5.74
C THR A 89 7.75 -3.47 6.00
N VAL A 90 7.48 -2.96 7.20
CA VAL A 90 7.66 -1.54 7.54
C VAL A 90 8.55 -1.40 8.78
N GLN A 91 9.58 -0.57 8.69
CA GLN A 91 10.33 -0.11 9.85
C GLN A 91 9.61 1.07 10.51
N MET A 92 9.31 0.91 11.79
CA MET A 92 8.72 1.92 12.65
C MET A 92 9.77 2.94 13.12
N PRO A 93 9.36 4.14 13.58
CA PRO A 93 10.29 5.14 14.11
C PRO A 93 11.12 4.64 15.32
N ASP A 94 10.61 3.66 16.07
CA ASP A 94 11.33 3.03 17.18
C ASP A 94 12.34 1.95 16.72
N GLY A 95 12.52 1.77 15.41
CA GLY A 95 13.42 0.81 14.79
C GLY A 95 12.85 -0.59 14.64
N LYS A 96 11.68 -0.90 15.21
CA LYS A 96 11.05 -2.22 15.08
C LYS A 96 10.43 -2.40 13.71
N THR A 97 10.26 -3.65 13.31
CA THR A 97 9.60 -4.01 12.06
C THR A 97 8.18 -4.50 12.32
N ALA A 98 7.23 -4.08 11.49
CA ALA A 98 5.87 -4.60 11.44
C ALA A 98 5.51 -5.03 10.01
N LYS A 99 4.49 -5.88 9.89
CA LYS A 99 3.92 -6.26 8.60
C LYS A 99 2.49 -5.71 8.49
N PHE A 100 2.18 -5.15 7.33
CA PHE A 100 0.84 -4.68 6.99
C PHE A 100 0.31 -5.46 5.80
N TYR A 101 -0.92 -5.95 5.94
CA TYR A 101 -1.61 -6.77 4.96
C TYR A 101 -2.65 -5.91 4.25
N PHE A 102 -2.55 -5.84 2.93
CA PHE A 102 -3.47 -5.12 2.06
C PHE A 102 -4.19 -6.10 1.16
N ASP A 103 -5.52 -6.06 1.12
CA ASP A 103 -6.33 -6.79 0.14
C ASP A 103 -6.34 -5.97 -1.15
N VAL A 104 -5.64 -6.48 -2.15
CA VAL A 104 -5.41 -5.82 -3.46
C VAL A 104 -6.30 -6.40 -4.56
N THR A 105 -7.37 -7.09 -4.19
CA THR A 105 -8.32 -7.68 -5.16
C THR A 105 -8.82 -6.66 -6.17
N GLU A 106 -9.18 -5.45 -5.70
CA GLU A 106 -9.70 -4.39 -6.58
C GLU A 106 -8.59 -3.79 -7.47
N VAL A 107 -7.36 -3.74 -6.99
CA VAL A 107 -6.19 -3.32 -7.79
C VAL A 107 -5.99 -4.28 -8.97
N PHE A 108 -6.04 -5.58 -8.71
CA PHE A 108 -5.88 -6.60 -9.76
C PHE A 108 -7.02 -6.56 -10.77
N LYS A 109 -8.28 -6.46 -10.32
CA LYS A 109 -9.43 -6.29 -11.24
C LYS A 109 -9.27 -5.08 -12.14
N MET A 110 -8.83 -3.94 -11.60
CA MET A 110 -8.58 -2.74 -12.38
C MET A 110 -7.54 -2.98 -13.48
N TYR A 111 -6.47 -3.72 -13.19
CA TYR A 111 -5.46 -4.07 -14.19
C TYR A 111 -5.97 -5.06 -15.24
N GLU A 112 -6.73 -6.08 -14.84
CA GLU A 112 -7.38 -7.02 -15.78
C GLU A 112 -8.32 -6.28 -16.73
N GLU A 113 -9.15 -5.36 -16.22
CA GLU A 113 -10.05 -4.55 -17.03
C GLU A 113 -9.31 -3.59 -17.98
N MET A 114 -8.21 -3.00 -17.51
CA MET A 114 -7.46 -1.99 -18.28
C MET A 114 -6.56 -2.61 -19.36
N PHE A 115 -5.98 -3.78 -19.08
CA PHE A 115 -4.94 -4.39 -19.92
C PHE A 115 -5.35 -5.73 -20.55
N GLY A 116 -6.53 -6.25 -20.22
CA GLY A 116 -7.08 -7.48 -20.80
C GLY A 116 -6.22 -8.73 -20.51
N LEU A 117 -5.60 -8.78 -19.34
CA LEU A 117 -4.76 -9.88 -18.88
C LEU A 117 -5.58 -11.09 -18.39
#